data_AF-A0A293MAC4-F1
#
_entry.id   AF-A0A293MAC4-F1
#
_cell.length_a   1.000
_cell.length_b   1.000
_cell.length_c   1.000
_cell.angle_alpha   90.00
_cell.angle_beta   90.00
_cell.angle_gamma   90.00
#
_symmetry.space_group_name_H-M   'P 1'
#
loop_
_entity.id
_entity.type
_entity.pdbx_description
1 polymer ?
#
loop_
_entity_poly.entity_id
_entity_poly.type
_entity_poly.pdbx_seq_one_letter_code
_entity_poly.pdbx_strand_id
1 'polypeptide(L)'
;MAGVWPRLVSSVPRPTWRLSRHLCTSPASFCYKEVNPSEPSMEFKDMTDRAAQAVFLTEIFRGLAVTTGTIFKEPATINYPFEKGPLSPRFRGEHALRRYPSGEERCIACKLCEAICPAQAITHPE
;
A
#
# COMPACT_ATOMS: atom_id res chain seq x y z
N MET A 1 16.07 -17.06 43.94
CA MET A 1 14.66 -16.69 43.71
C MET A 1 14.52 -16.28 42.25
N ALA A 2 14.23 -17.25 41.41
CA ALA A 2 14.06 -17.09 39.96
C ALA A 2 12.60 -16.75 39.67
N GLY A 3 12.35 -15.53 39.20
CA GLY A 3 11.03 -15.07 38.73
C GLY A 3 11.01 -15.05 37.21
N VAL A 4 10.64 -16.20 36.64
CA VAL A 4 10.43 -16.42 35.20
C VAL A 4 9.10 -15.78 34.80
N TRP A 5 9.14 -14.69 34.04
CA TRP A 5 7.96 -14.27 33.26
C TRP A 5 8.01 -15.00 31.91
N PRO A 6 7.11 -15.95 31.65
CA PRO A 6 7.11 -16.66 30.39
C PRO A 6 6.63 -15.71 29.29
N ARG A 7 7.54 -15.53 28.33
CA ARG A 7 7.30 -15.06 26.98
C ARG A 7 6.03 -15.72 26.42
N LEU A 8 4.90 -15.01 26.43
CA LEU A 8 3.79 -15.30 25.54
C LEU A 8 4.15 -14.80 24.14
N VAL A 9 5.20 -15.40 23.56
CA VAL A 9 5.47 -15.33 22.12
C VAL A 9 4.42 -16.22 21.50
N SER A 10 3.34 -15.59 21.02
CA SER A 10 2.40 -16.19 20.08
C SER A 10 3.20 -16.94 19.02
N SER A 11 3.07 -18.25 19.06
CA SER A 11 3.64 -19.21 18.14
C SER A 11 3.08 -18.98 16.73
N VAL A 12 3.64 -18.01 16.01
CA VAL A 12 3.53 -17.98 14.55
C VAL A 12 4.49 -19.06 14.05
N PRO A 13 4.01 -20.17 13.45
CA PRO A 13 4.89 -21.19 12.93
C PRO A 13 5.71 -20.60 11.79
N ARG A 14 7.04 -20.66 11.93
CA ARG A 14 7.98 -20.26 10.88
C ARG A 14 7.70 -21.12 9.64
N PRO A 15 7.47 -20.54 8.45
CA PRO A 15 7.28 -21.34 7.26
C PRO A 15 8.65 -21.91 6.86
N THR A 16 8.92 -23.16 7.21
CA THR A 16 9.96 -23.92 6.54
C THR A 16 9.47 -24.15 5.11
N TRP A 17 10.15 -23.57 4.13
CA TRP A 17 9.92 -23.77 2.70
C TRP A 17 10.21 -25.23 2.32
N ARG A 18 9.34 -26.14 2.76
CA ARG A 18 9.26 -27.51 2.30
C ARG A 18 8.35 -27.49 1.08
N LEU A 19 8.92 -27.89 -0.05
CA LEU A 19 8.40 -27.82 -1.41
C LEU A 19 7.24 -28.81 -1.66
N SER A 20 6.22 -28.81 -0.79
CA SER A 20 4.99 -29.58 -1.00
C SER A 20 3.83 -28.69 -0.63
N ARG A 21 3.06 -28.25 -1.63
CA ARG A 21 1.77 -27.61 -1.41
C ARG A 21 0.91 -28.64 -0.68
N HIS A 22 0.83 -28.54 0.63
CA HIS A 22 -0.27 -29.15 1.35
C HIS A 22 -1.53 -28.53 0.75
N LEU A 23 -2.28 -29.32 -0.01
CA LEU A 23 -3.64 -29.00 -0.40
C LEU A 23 -4.33 -28.55 0.89
N CYS A 24 -4.62 -27.27 0.96
CA CYS A 24 -5.21 -26.65 2.13
C CYS A 24 -6.64 -27.20 2.20
N THR A 25 -6.84 -28.30 2.92
CA THR A 25 -8.16 -28.89 3.20
C THR A 25 -8.91 -28.10 4.28
N SER A 26 -8.53 -26.84 4.51
CA SER A 26 -9.33 -25.91 5.30
C SER A 26 -10.65 -25.71 4.56
N PRO A 27 -11.81 -25.80 5.25
CA PRO A 27 -13.09 -25.51 4.60
C PRO A 27 -12.99 -24.11 3.99
N ALA A 28 -13.38 -23.97 2.72
CA ALA A 28 -13.20 -22.73 1.96
C ALA A 28 -13.72 -21.49 2.72
N SER A 29 -14.75 -21.66 3.54
CA SER A 29 -15.35 -20.66 4.44
C SER A 29 -14.37 -20.00 5.43
N PHE A 30 -13.24 -20.62 5.78
CA PHE A 30 -12.21 -20.00 6.64
C PHE A 30 -11.19 -19.13 5.87
N CYS A 31 -11.15 -19.24 4.53
CA CYS A 31 -10.22 -18.52 3.66
C CYS A 31 -10.83 -17.28 3.01
N TYR A 32 -12.15 -17.13 3.02
CA TYR A 32 -12.82 -15.93 2.52
C TYR A 32 -13.79 -15.39 3.57
N LYS A 33 -13.94 -14.06 3.59
CA LYS A 33 -14.98 -13.39 4.38
C LYS A 33 -16.08 -12.95 3.43
N GLU A 34 -17.29 -13.46 3.63
CA GLU A 34 -18.45 -12.95 2.91
C GLU A 34 -18.74 -11.51 3.35
N VAL A 35 -18.84 -10.62 2.36
CA VAL A 35 -19.19 -9.22 2.59
C VAL A 35 -20.71 -9.11 2.36
N ASN A 36 -21.44 -8.87 3.45
CA ASN A 36 -22.91 -8.78 3.52
C ASN A 36 -23.68 -10.12 3.47
N PRO A 37 -23.58 -10.97 4.53
CA PRO A 37 -24.28 -12.26 4.58
C PRO A 37 -25.77 -12.16 4.96
N SER A 38 -26.26 -11.00 5.40
CA SER A 38 -27.64 -10.84 5.87
C SER A 38 -28.59 -10.43 4.75
N GLU A 39 -29.62 -11.23 4.52
CA GLU A 39 -30.77 -10.84 3.71
C GLU A 39 -31.64 -9.81 4.46
N PRO A 40 -32.20 -8.81 3.76
CA PRO A 40 -33.00 -7.78 4.39
C PRO A 40 -34.32 -8.37 4.93
N SER A 41 -34.60 -8.17 6.21
CA SER A 41 -35.87 -8.62 6.82
C SER A 41 -37.07 -7.88 6.21
N MET A 42 -38.22 -8.56 6.10
CA MET A 42 -39.49 -7.99 5.61
C MET A 42 -40.39 -7.46 6.74
N GLU A 43 -39.83 -7.20 7.91
CA GLU A 43 -40.52 -6.56 9.02
C GLU A 43 -41.06 -5.18 8.63
N PHE A 44 -42.24 -4.81 9.15
CA PHE A 44 -42.90 -3.56 8.79
C PHE A 44 -42.04 -2.33 9.11
N LYS A 45 -41.33 -2.35 10.25
CA LYS A 45 -40.42 -1.27 10.68
C LYS A 45 -39.27 -1.08 9.70
N ASP A 46 -38.58 -2.16 9.35
CA ASP A 46 -37.46 -2.12 8.41
C ASP A 46 -37.89 -1.68 7.01
N MET A 47 -39.11 -2.07 6.60
CA MET A 47 -39.69 -1.64 5.33
C MET A 47 -39.99 -0.14 5.32
N THR A 48 -40.56 0.40 6.41
CA THR A 48 -40.80 1.83 6.55
C THR A 48 -39.51 2.64 6.65
N ASP A 49 -38.48 2.14 7.32
CA ASP A 49 -37.19 2.82 7.46
C ASP A 49 -36.45 2.91 6.13
N ARG A 50 -36.48 1.84 5.31
CA ARG A 50 -35.91 1.86 3.94
C ARG A 50 -36.67 2.82 3.03
N ALA A 51 -38.00 2.83 3.11
CA ALA A 51 -38.82 3.76 2.34
C ALA A 51 -38.55 5.21 2.76
N ALA A 52 -38.43 5.47 4.05
CA ALA A 52 -38.07 6.79 4.59
C ALA A 52 -36.66 7.21 4.13
N GLN A 53 -35.68 6.30 4.17
CA GLN A 53 -34.32 6.55 3.69
C GLN A 53 -34.29 6.91 2.19
N ALA A 54 -35.13 6.24 1.38
CA ALA A 54 -35.25 6.50 -0.05
C ALA A 54 -35.96 7.83 -0.36
N VAL A 55 -37.04 8.15 0.35
CA VAL A 55 -37.81 9.39 0.12
C VAL A 55 -37.11 10.62 0.67
N PHE A 56 -36.53 10.52 1.88
CA PHE A 56 -35.87 11.63 2.57
C PHE A 56 -34.37 11.73 2.29
N LEU A 57 -33.82 10.82 1.46
CA LEU A 57 -32.42 10.82 1.02
C LEU A 57 -31.42 10.95 2.18
N THR A 58 -31.74 10.37 3.34
CA THR A 58 -30.98 10.57 4.58
C THR A 58 -29.52 10.10 4.46
N GLU A 59 -29.25 9.07 3.66
CA GLU A 59 -27.88 8.63 3.33
C GLU A 59 -27.09 9.66 2.52
N ILE A 60 -27.74 10.38 1.61
CA ILE A 60 -27.09 11.42 0.82
C ILE A 60 -26.67 12.57 1.73
N PHE A 61 -27.56 12.99 2.64
CA PHE A 61 -27.21 13.99 3.65
C PHE A 61 -26.12 13.52 4.61
N ARG A 62 -26.13 12.23 5.00
CA ARG A 62 -25.05 11.64 5.81
C ARG A 62 -23.70 11.68 5.09
N GLY A 63 -23.67 11.37 3.79
CA GLY A 63 -22.47 11.49 2.97
C GLY A 63 -22.01 12.95 2.80
N LEU A 64 -22.95 13.87 2.59
CA LEU A 64 -22.67 15.31 2.46
C LEU A 64 -22.12 15.91 3.76
N ALA A 65 -22.55 15.42 4.93
CA ALA A 65 -22.00 15.85 6.20
C ALA A 65 -20.51 15.51 6.33
N VAL A 66 -20.08 14.34 5.81
CA VAL A 66 -18.67 13.94 5.81
C VAL A 66 -17.84 14.84 4.89
N THR A 67 -18.32 15.11 3.67
CA THR A 67 -17.60 16.01 2.73
C THR A 67 -17.54 17.43 3.26
N THR A 68 -18.63 17.93 3.86
CA THR A 68 -18.63 19.23 4.55
C THR A 68 -17.60 19.25 5.68
N GLY A 69 -17.46 18.16 6.44
CA GLY A 69 -16.41 18.01 7.44
C GLY A 69 -14.98 18.02 6.89
N THR A 70 -14.76 17.74 5.60
CA THR A 70 -13.44 17.89 4.97
C THR A 70 -13.10 19.32 4.58
N ILE A 71 -14.09 20.19 4.36
CA ILE A 71 -13.88 21.61 4.04
C ILE A 71 -13.20 22.34 5.22
N PHE A 72 -13.50 21.94 6.45
CA PHE A 72 -12.91 22.53 7.66
C PHE A 72 -11.54 21.95 8.04
N LYS A 73 -11.01 20.99 7.27
CA LYS A 73 -9.67 20.43 7.51
C LYS A 73 -8.62 21.26 6.78
N GLU A 74 -7.43 21.33 7.36
CA GLU A 74 -6.29 21.97 6.72
C GLU A 74 -5.92 21.25 5.41
N PRO A 75 -5.68 21.98 4.30
CA PRO A 75 -5.31 21.38 3.03
C PRO A 75 -3.88 20.79 3.08
N ALA A 76 -3.71 19.56 2.60
CA ALA A 76 -2.41 18.89 2.51
C ALA A 76 -1.58 19.33 1.28
N THR A 77 -1.66 20.61 0.89
CA THR A 77 -0.97 21.17 -0.27
C THR A 77 0.38 21.78 0.14
N ILE A 78 1.47 21.36 -0.50
CA ILE A 78 2.78 21.99 -0.35
C ILE A 78 2.93 23.16 -1.34
N ASN A 79 3.58 24.26 -0.93
CA ASN A 79 3.78 25.41 -1.82
C ASN A 79 5.01 25.24 -2.71
N TYR A 80 4.87 24.49 -3.81
CA TYR A 80 5.92 24.38 -4.82
C TYR A 80 6.03 25.68 -5.63
N PRO A 81 7.22 26.26 -5.87
CA PRO A 81 8.57 25.69 -5.74
C PRO A 81 9.32 25.99 -4.42
N PHE A 82 8.71 26.71 -3.49
CA PHE A 82 9.35 27.16 -2.24
C PHE A 82 9.51 26.02 -1.23
N GLU A 83 8.56 25.09 -1.21
CA GLU A 83 8.56 23.90 -0.37
C GLU A 83 8.59 22.66 -1.25
N LYS A 84 9.49 21.71 -0.93
CA LYS A 84 9.64 20.44 -1.66
C LYS A 84 9.22 19.27 -0.78
N GLY A 85 8.59 18.27 -1.39
CA GLY A 85 8.20 17.05 -0.70
C GLY A 85 9.41 16.27 -0.14
N PRO A 86 9.23 15.48 0.92
CA PRO A 86 10.30 14.70 1.51
C PRO A 86 10.78 13.63 0.54
N LEU A 87 12.07 13.66 0.19
CA LEU A 87 12.67 12.74 -0.76
C LEU A 87 13.54 11.71 -0.04
N SER A 88 13.32 10.42 -0.32
CA SER A 88 14.18 9.38 0.21
C SER A 88 15.57 9.40 -0.46
N PRO A 89 16.65 9.00 0.23
CA PRO A 89 17.98 8.90 -0.37
C PRO A 89 18.10 7.87 -1.51
N ARG A 90 17.06 7.05 -1.72
CA ARG A 90 16.97 6.05 -2.80
C ARG A 90 16.18 6.55 -4.02
N PHE A 91 15.79 7.81 -4.03
CA PHE A 91 15.10 8.38 -5.18
C PHE A 91 15.96 8.29 -6.44
N ARG A 92 15.36 7.85 -7.54
CA ARG A 92 16.00 7.73 -8.85
C ARG A 92 15.61 8.96 -9.66
N GLY A 93 16.57 9.87 -9.84
CA GLY A 93 16.40 11.09 -10.62
C GLY A 93 17.27 11.08 -11.88
N GLU A 94 17.95 12.19 -12.11
CA GLU A 94 18.90 12.33 -13.22
C GLU A 94 20.13 11.41 -13.06
N HIS A 95 20.56 10.80 -14.17
CA HIS A 95 21.74 9.94 -14.19
C HIS A 95 22.99 10.83 -14.37
N ALA A 96 23.97 10.70 -13.47
CA ALA A 96 25.22 11.44 -13.54
C ALA A 96 26.42 10.51 -13.33
N LEU A 97 27.46 10.68 -14.15
CA LEU A 97 28.70 9.92 -14.00
C LEU A 97 29.54 10.47 -12.84
N ARG A 98 29.96 9.59 -11.94
CA ARG A 98 30.77 9.95 -10.76
C ARG A 98 32.27 9.86 -11.06
N ARG A 99 33.05 10.76 -10.46
CA ARG A 99 34.52 10.74 -10.45
C ARG A 99 35.08 10.16 -9.14
N TYR A 100 36.33 9.72 -9.16
CA TYR A 100 37.13 9.42 -7.97
C TYR A 100 37.56 10.72 -7.26
N PRO A 101 38.00 10.69 -5.99
CA PRO A 101 38.56 11.87 -5.34
C PRO A 101 39.85 12.39 -6.01
N SER A 102 40.52 11.58 -6.83
CA SER A 102 41.65 11.97 -7.69
C SER A 102 41.25 12.77 -8.94
N GLY A 103 39.95 12.85 -9.26
CA GLY A 103 39.43 13.56 -10.44
C GLY A 103 39.21 12.69 -11.69
N GLU A 104 39.74 11.47 -11.71
CA GLU A 104 39.51 10.49 -12.79
C GLU A 104 38.05 9.99 -12.79
N GLU A 105 37.44 9.77 -13.96
CA GLU A 105 36.13 9.12 -14.06
C GLU A 105 36.14 7.67 -13.53
N ARG A 106 35.02 7.22 -12.98
CA ARG A 106 34.86 5.81 -12.53
C ARG A 106 34.51 4.84 -13.66
N CYS A 107 34.17 5.36 -14.84
CA CYS A 107 33.82 4.54 -15.99
C CYS A 107 35.08 3.99 -16.63
N ILE A 108 35.14 2.67 -16.82
CA ILE A 108 36.23 1.98 -17.53
C ILE A 108 35.78 1.40 -18.88
N ALA A 109 34.65 1.89 -19.41
CA ALA A 109 34.03 1.41 -20.65
C ALA A 109 33.78 -0.12 -20.69
N CYS A 110 33.36 -0.72 -19.56
CA CYS A 110 33.11 -2.17 -19.48
C CYS A 110 31.84 -2.66 -20.20
N LYS A 111 31.02 -1.75 -20.76
CA LYS A 111 29.75 -2.03 -21.47
C LYS A 111 28.68 -2.83 -20.68
N LEU A 112 28.87 -3.04 -19.37
CA LEU A 112 27.90 -3.78 -18.54
C LEU A 112 26.59 -3.01 -18.31
N CYS A 113 26.66 -1.68 -18.22
CA CYS A 113 25.49 -0.82 -18.05
C CYS A 113 24.57 -0.82 -19.28
N GLU A 114 25.15 -0.97 -20.48
CA GLU A 114 24.39 -1.11 -21.73
C GLU A 114 23.67 -2.46 -21.77
N ALA A 115 24.36 -3.55 -21.42
CA ALA A 115 23.77 -4.88 -21.40
C ALA A 115 22.61 -5.05 -20.41
N ILE A 116 22.63 -4.38 -19.25
CA ILE A 116 21.58 -4.49 -18.21
C ILE A 116 20.41 -3.52 -18.43
N CYS A 117 20.55 -2.52 -19.31
CA CYS A 117 19.53 -1.50 -19.50
C CYS A 117 18.30 -2.11 -20.21
N PRO A 118 17.13 -2.21 -19.55
CA PRO A 118 15.96 -2.88 -20.14
C PRO A 118 15.36 -2.11 -21.33
N ALA A 119 15.62 -0.80 -21.41
CA ALA A 119 15.15 0.08 -22.46
C ALA A 119 16.20 0.38 -23.52
N GLN A 120 17.41 -0.20 -23.44
CA GLN A 120 18.52 0.03 -24.36
C GLN A 120 18.83 1.52 -24.63
N ALA A 121 18.72 2.35 -23.59
CA ALA A 121 18.87 3.82 -23.70
C ALA A 121 20.33 4.30 -23.70
N ILE A 122 21.28 3.45 -23.36
CA ILE A 122 22.71 3.76 -23.25
C ILE A 122 23.42 3.15 -24.45
N THR A 123 24.26 3.93 -25.14
CA THR A 123 25.09 3.45 -26.24
C THR A 123 26.55 3.82 -25.96
N HIS A 124 27.44 2.82 -25.87
CA HIS A 124 28.88 3.09 -25.79
C HIS A 124 29.53 3.11 -27.19
N PRO A 125 30.40 4.09 -27.48
CA PRO A 125 31.28 4.01 -28.64
C PRO A 125 32.28 2.87 -28.44
N GLU A 126 32.59 2.16 -29.52
CA GLU A 126 33.61 1.12 -29.58
C GLU A 126 34.99 1.70 -29.90
#